data_AF-U4LI96-F1
#
_entry.id   AF-U4LI96-F1
#
_cell.length_a   1.000
_cell.length_b   1.000
_cell.length_c   1.000
_cell.angle_alpha   90.00
_cell.angle_beta   90.00
_cell.angle_gamma   90.00
#
_symmetry.space_group_name_H-M   'P 1'
#
loop_
_entity.id
_entity.type
_entity.pdbx_description
1 polymer ?
#
loop_
_entity_poly.entity_id
_entity_poly.type
_entity_poly.pdbx_seq_one_letter_code
_entity_poly.pdbx_strand_id
1 'polypeptide(L)'
;MEDVSSSPGGQRKRSITPTKHHLAAPSPHPHVHRDQVDQKRRKRVFSNRTKTGCLTCRRRKKKCDETKPECSNCKRGDFVCAGYSSKISWQKFPPTPVGFSHVTIPPAGSASSGRRSEKEKIMNSQLYMASDPELTADREACKAACFRFNNIAANPMNAISPAEKGRMLHDILRPGQNWTAVPSSIQVDAPFYCSYGFNIRMGKSVLIEFGCTILDSCVVTIKARTILSPGCKIYSATHPIHPRKRNGARGPESAKPVTIAEDCWLGGHVTVLGGITIGKGSVVSAGSVVTRDVPPFTVVAGNPARVVRGIYDNGVDH
;
A
#
# COMPACT_ATOMS: atom_id res chain seq x y z
N MET A 1 -34.57 13.20 56.49
CA MET A 1 -35.90 13.17 57.12
C MET A 1 -36.89 13.28 55.97
N GLU A 2 -37.20 12.11 55.38
CA GLU A 2 -38.50 11.40 55.45
C GLU A 2 -39.35 11.84 54.24
N ASP A 3 -39.51 11.12 53.12
CA ASP A 3 -39.72 9.70 52.78
C ASP A 3 -41.20 9.28 52.70
N VAL A 4 -41.49 8.37 51.74
CA VAL A 4 -42.61 7.40 51.68
C VAL A 4 -43.85 7.64 50.75
N SER A 5 -43.79 6.98 49.57
CA SER A 5 -44.79 6.08 48.90
C SER A 5 -46.12 6.64 48.32
N SER A 6 -46.82 6.06 47.32
CA SER A 6 -46.94 4.67 46.82
C SER A 6 -47.71 4.60 45.47
N SER A 7 -47.38 3.62 44.62
CA SER A 7 -48.19 3.02 43.50
C SER A 7 -49.16 1.92 44.06
N PRO A 8 -50.07 1.17 43.34
CA PRO A 8 -49.87 0.45 42.05
C PRO A 8 -51.11 0.03 41.17
N GLY A 9 -50.84 -0.68 40.04
CA GLY A 9 -51.74 -1.65 39.35
C GLY A 9 -52.05 -1.33 37.87
N GLY A 10 -52.04 -2.22 36.86
CA GLY A 10 -51.83 -3.67 36.76
C GLY A 10 -52.69 -4.32 35.63
N GLN A 11 -52.09 -4.66 34.48
CA GLN A 11 -52.39 -5.73 33.49
C GLN A 11 -53.76 -5.87 32.75
N ARG A 12 -53.74 -6.09 31.41
CA ARG A 12 -54.05 -7.40 30.74
C ARG A 12 -53.95 -7.39 29.19
N LYS A 13 -53.46 -8.51 28.63
CA LYS A 13 -53.30 -8.89 27.21
C LYS A 13 -54.56 -9.57 26.64
N ARG A 14 -54.84 -9.47 25.32
CA ARG A 14 -55.45 -10.49 24.38
C ARG A 14 -55.14 -10.05 22.92
N SER A 15 -54.48 -10.76 21.99
CA SER A 15 -54.64 -12.09 21.36
C SER A 15 -55.94 -12.26 20.54
N ILE A 16 -55.87 -12.08 19.21
CA ILE A 16 -56.95 -12.46 18.27
C ILE A 16 -56.35 -13.01 16.96
N THR A 17 -56.62 -14.30 16.71
CA THR A 17 -56.92 -14.98 15.42
C THR A 17 -57.71 -16.25 15.81
N PRO A 18 -58.36 -17.05 14.92
CA PRO A 18 -58.72 -16.91 13.49
C PRO A 18 -60.19 -17.34 13.17
N THR A 19 -60.69 -17.20 11.92
CA THR A 19 -61.56 -18.23 11.27
C THR A 19 -61.75 -18.02 9.77
N LYS A 20 -61.92 -19.15 9.07
CA LYS A 20 -61.95 -19.42 7.62
C LYS A 20 -63.36 -19.25 7.01
N HIS A 21 -63.44 -18.95 5.71
CA HIS A 21 -64.54 -19.40 4.85
C HIS A 21 -64.04 -19.99 3.52
N HIS A 22 -64.62 -21.15 3.18
CA HIS A 22 -64.45 -22.01 2.01
C HIS A 22 -65.22 -21.51 0.80
N LEU A 23 -64.70 -21.73 -0.42
CA LEU A 23 -65.41 -22.22 -1.64
C LEU A 23 -64.33 -22.87 -2.56
N ALA A 24 -64.26 -24.20 -2.71
CA ALA A 24 -64.99 -25.10 -3.62
C ALA A 24 -64.34 -25.21 -5.03
N ALA A 25 -64.01 -26.46 -5.41
CA ALA A 25 -63.29 -26.88 -6.63
C ALA A 25 -64.25 -27.34 -7.74
N PRO A 26 -63.75 -27.62 -8.97
CA PRO A 26 -64.35 -28.61 -9.86
C PRO A 26 -63.46 -29.87 -10.03
N SER A 27 -64.14 -31.01 -10.19
CA SER A 27 -63.64 -32.39 -10.15
C SER A 27 -63.38 -32.98 -11.58
N PRO A 28 -63.28 -34.31 -11.82
CA PRO A 28 -62.04 -34.96 -12.28
C PRO A 28 -62.18 -35.79 -13.57
N HIS A 29 -61.09 -36.16 -14.24
CA HIS A 29 -61.03 -37.27 -15.22
C HIS A 29 -59.56 -37.69 -15.50
N PRO A 30 -59.27 -38.91 -15.98
CA PRO A 30 -59.02 -40.10 -15.16
C PRO A 30 -57.56 -40.57 -15.24
N HIS A 31 -57.16 -41.37 -14.25
CA HIS A 31 -55.87 -42.07 -14.23
C HIS A 31 -55.79 -43.11 -15.36
N VAL A 32 -54.77 -42.99 -16.21
CA VAL A 32 -54.24 -44.10 -17.02
C VAL A 32 -52.78 -44.30 -16.62
N HIS A 33 -52.51 -45.50 -16.12
CA HIS A 33 -51.18 -46.03 -15.84
C HIS A 33 -50.26 -45.87 -17.05
N ARG A 34 -49.09 -45.27 -16.84
CA ARG A 34 -47.95 -45.42 -17.74
C ARG A 34 -46.67 -45.55 -16.94
N ASP A 35 -46.16 -46.77 -17.02
CA ASP A 35 -44.83 -47.29 -16.77
C ASP A 35 -43.77 -46.32 -16.24
N GLN A 36 -43.20 -46.72 -15.11
CA GLN A 36 -41.94 -46.21 -14.58
C GLN A 36 -40.85 -46.31 -15.65
N VAL A 37 -40.47 -45.16 -16.20
CA VAL A 37 -39.14 -44.98 -16.80
C VAL A 37 -38.36 -44.10 -15.84
N ASP A 38 -37.48 -44.74 -15.07
CA ASP A 38 -36.47 -44.11 -14.23
C ASP A 38 -35.53 -43.27 -15.12
N GLN A 39 -35.94 -42.03 -15.40
CA GLN A 39 -35.05 -41.04 -15.99
C GLN A 39 -34.09 -40.59 -14.89
N LYS A 40 -33.01 -41.37 -14.71
CA LYS A 40 -31.76 -40.91 -14.11
C LYS A 40 -31.46 -39.52 -14.66
N ARG A 41 -31.79 -38.52 -13.85
CA ARG A 41 -31.46 -37.12 -14.06
C ARG A 41 -29.95 -37.09 -14.18
N ARG A 42 -29.41 -37.06 -15.41
CA ARG A 42 -27.98 -36.92 -15.67
C ARG A 42 -27.56 -35.61 -15.00
N LYS A 43 -27.02 -35.70 -13.78
CA LYS A 43 -26.37 -34.59 -13.10
C LYS A 43 -25.40 -34.01 -14.11
N ARG A 44 -25.59 -32.74 -14.50
CA ARG A 44 -24.60 -32.02 -15.29
C ARG A 44 -23.33 -32.01 -14.47
N VAL A 45 -22.40 -32.89 -14.82
CA VAL A 45 -21.07 -32.91 -14.24
C VAL A 45 -20.41 -31.62 -14.72
N PHE A 46 -20.39 -30.61 -13.87
CA PHE A 46 -19.53 -29.46 -14.07
C PHE A 46 -18.10 -29.98 -14.04
N SER A 47 -17.48 -30.16 -15.21
CA SER A 47 -16.07 -30.51 -15.27
C SER A 47 -15.29 -29.38 -14.58
N ASN A 48 -14.44 -29.75 -13.63
CA ASN A 48 -13.58 -28.85 -12.88
C ASN A 48 -12.95 -27.78 -13.77
N ARG A 49 -12.91 -26.53 -13.26
CA ARG A 49 -12.26 -25.38 -13.88
C ARG A 49 -10.87 -25.78 -14.40
N THR A 50 -10.69 -25.82 -15.72
CA THR A 50 -9.36 -25.98 -16.28
C THR A 50 -8.58 -24.69 -15.99
N LYS A 51 -7.56 -24.79 -15.12
CA LYS A 51 -6.60 -23.71 -14.85
C LYS A 51 -5.73 -23.41 -16.09
N THR A 52 -5.86 -24.24 -17.11
CA THR A 52 -5.17 -24.25 -18.39
C THR A 52 -6.19 -23.96 -19.51
N GLY A 53 -5.82 -23.07 -20.43
CA GLY A 53 -6.70 -22.57 -21.49
C GLY A 53 -6.37 -21.14 -21.91
N CYS A 54 -6.73 -20.77 -23.14
CA CYS A 54 -6.46 -19.44 -23.68
C CYS A 54 -7.23 -18.37 -22.90
N LEU A 55 -6.72 -17.13 -22.91
CA LEU A 55 -7.30 -16.01 -22.17
C LEU A 55 -8.75 -15.73 -22.61
N THR A 56 -9.06 -15.91 -23.90
CA THR A 56 -10.42 -15.74 -24.45
C THR A 56 -11.40 -16.78 -23.90
N CYS A 57 -11.06 -18.08 -23.95
CA CYS A 57 -11.92 -19.15 -23.41
C CYS A 57 -12.11 -19.03 -21.89
N ARG A 58 -11.06 -18.62 -21.16
CA ARG A 58 -11.11 -18.40 -19.71
C ARG A 58 -12.08 -17.28 -19.34
N ARG A 59 -12.01 -16.12 -20.02
CA ARG A 59 -12.96 -15.00 -19.81
C ARG A 59 -14.40 -15.42 -20.07
N ARG A 60 -14.61 -16.21 -21.13
CA ARG A 60 -15.93 -16.70 -21.56
C ARG A 60 -16.44 -17.92 -20.78
N LYS A 61 -15.66 -18.40 -19.79
CA LYS A 61 -15.98 -19.60 -18.98
C LYS A 61 -16.29 -20.83 -19.85
N LYS A 62 -15.58 -20.99 -20.98
CA LYS A 62 -15.68 -22.15 -21.88
C LYS A 62 -14.42 -23.01 -21.78
N LYS A 63 -14.58 -24.32 -21.97
CA LYS A 63 -13.44 -25.26 -22.02
C LYS A 63 -12.58 -24.94 -23.24
N CYS A 64 -11.28 -24.82 -23.04
CA CYS A 64 -10.30 -24.59 -24.09
C CYS A 64 -9.71 -25.95 -24.52
N ASP A 65 -9.53 -26.15 -25.82
CA ASP A 65 -8.88 -27.34 -26.40
C ASP A 65 -7.35 -27.20 -26.49
N GLU A 66 -6.80 -26.07 -26.05
CA GLU A 66 -5.36 -25.81 -25.88
C GLU A 66 -4.50 -25.87 -27.15
N THR A 67 -5.13 -25.95 -28.32
CA THR A 67 -4.45 -25.84 -29.63
C THR A 67 -3.78 -24.47 -29.79
N LYS A 68 -2.58 -24.48 -30.38
CA LYS A 68 -1.74 -23.30 -30.64
C LYS A 68 -1.53 -23.15 -32.15
N PRO A 69 -1.39 -21.93 -32.68
CA PRO A 69 -1.31 -20.63 -31.98
C PRO A 69 -2.67 -20.15 -31.43
N GLU A 70 -3.78 -20.66 -31.97
CA GLU A 70 -5.14 -20.31 -31.59
C GLU A 70 -5.97 -21.55 -31.30
N CYS A 71 -6.91 -21.45 -30.35
CA CYS A 71 -7.73 -22.60 -29.98
C CYS A 71 -8.89 -22.83 -30.97
N SER A 72 -9.24 -24.09 -31.24
CA SER A 72 -10.31 -24.44 -32.20
C SER A 72 -11.67 -23.91 -31.72
N ASN A 73 -11.86 -23.76 -30.41
CA ASN A 73 -13.09 -23.22 -29.84
C ASN A 73 -13.23 -21.70 -30.06
N CYS A 74 -12.10 -20.98 -30.16
CA CYS A 74 -12.09 -19.57 -30.57
C CYS A 74 -12.34 -19.45 -32.08
N LYS A 75 -11.67 -20.29 -32.91
CA LYS A 75 -11.87 -20.30 -34.36
C LYS A 75 -13.31 -20.62 -34.77
N ARG A 76 -13.87 -21.71 -34.24
CA ARG A 76 -15.25 -22.12 -34.55
C ARG A 76 -16.31 -21.16 -34.05
N GLY A 77 -15.99 -20.39 -33.02
CA GLY A 77 -16.90 -19.39 -32.47
C GLY A 77 -16.73 -18.01 -33.11
N ASP A 78 -15.79 -17.84 -34.03
CA ASP A 78 -15.46 -16.54 -34.62
C ASP A 78 -15.01 -15.49 -33.58
N PHE A 79 -14.16 -15.92 -32.64
CA PHE A 79 -13.58 -15.04 -31.61
C PHE A 79 -12.06 -14.94 -31.76
N VAL A 80 -11.52 -13.73 -31.62
CA VAL A 80 -10.06 -13.50 -31.55
C VAL A 80 -9.47 -14.23 -30.34
N CYS A 81 -8.54 -15.16 -30.59
CA CYS A 81 -7.87 -15.91 -29.55
C CYS A 81 -6.72 -15.08 -28.96
N ALA A 82 -6.91 -14.54 -27.75
CA ALA A 82 -5.91 -13.75 -27.04
C ALA A 82 -4.70 -14.58 -26.52
N GLY A 83 -4.50 -15.78 -27.05
CA GLY A 83 -3.39 -16.67 -26.71
C GLY A 83 -3.46 -17.25 -25.30
N TYR A 84 -2.39 -17.93 -24.92
CA TYR A 84 -2.22 -18.56 -23.62
C TYR A 84 -1.32 -17.68 -22.75
N SER A 85 -1.56 -17.63 -21.43
CA SER A 85 -0.65 -16.95 -20.52
C SER A 85 0.76 -17.52 -20.72
N SER A 86 1.72 -16.69 -21.10
CA SER A 86 3.14 -17.02 -21.12
C SER A 86 3.56 -17.32 -19.68
N LYS A 87 3.42 -18.58 -19.26
CA LYS A 87 4.17 -19.08 -18.11
C LYS A 87 5.63 -18.92 -18.49
N ILE A 88 6.34 -18.07 -17.75
CA ILE A 88 7.80 -18.10 -17.67
C ILE A 88 8.18 -19.55 -17.39
N SER A 89 8.73 -20.23 -18.39
CA SER A 89 9.32 -21.55 -18.20
C SER A 89 10.56 -21.33 -17.34
N TRP A 90 10.53 -21.82 -16.10
CA TRP A 90 11.76 -22.12 -15.38
C TRP A 90 12.51 -23.16 -16.20
N GLN A 91 13.42 -22.70 -17.05
CA GLN A 91 14.40 -23.57 -17.68
C GLN A 91 15.32 -24.07 -16.55
N LYS A 92 15.34 -25.39 -16.35
CA LYS A 92 16.42 -26.04 -15.64
C LYS A 92 17.69 -25.78 -16.45
N PHE A 93 18.59 -24.94 -15.93
CA PHE A 93 19.92 -24.80 -16.52
C PHE A 93 20.65 -26.15 -16.42
N PRO A 94 21.28 -26.63 -17.50
CA PRO A 94 22.19 -27.77 -17.40
C PRO A 94 23.37 -27.39 -16.49
N PRO A 95 23.99 -28.35 -15.78
CA PRO A 95 25.17 -28.06 -14.99
C PRO A 95 26.29 -27.65 -15.95
N THR A 96 26.68 -26.37 -15.94
CA THR A 96 27.92 -25.96 -16.58
C THR A 96 29.11 -26.44 -15.76
N PRO A 97 30.23 -26.85 -16.39
CA PRO A 97 31.38 -27.36 -15.67
C PRO A 97 31.96 -26.27 -14.77
N VAL A 98 32.17 -26.61 -13.51
CA VAL A 98 32.94 -25.82 -12.54
C VAL A 98 34.40 -25.75 -13.00
N GLY A 99 34.72 -24.72 -13.78
CA GLY A 99 36.07 -24.22 -13.93
C GLY A 99 36.39 -23.34 -12.73
N PHE A 100 37.13 -23.88 -11.76
CA PHE A 100 37.71 -23.10 -10.67
C PHE A 100 38.81 -22.19 -11.23
N SER A 101 38.46 -20.97 -11.65
CA SER A 101 39.43 -19.89 -11.65
C SER A 101 39.48 -19.34 -10.23
N HIS A 102 40.57 -19.66 -9.52
CA HIS A 102 40.94 -19.05 -8.25
C HIS A 102 40.91 -17.52 -8.43
N VAL A 103 39.84 -16.87 -7.98
CA VAL A 103 39.88 -15.42 -7.76
C VAL A 103 40.66 -15.25 -6.46
N THR A 104 41.96 -15.04 -6.59
CA THR A 104 42.80 -14.59 -5.48
C THR A 104 42.21 -13.29 -4.95
N ILE A 105 41.65 -13.33 -3.75
CA ILE A 105 41.33 -12.15 -2.95
C ILE A 105 42.68 -11.46 -2.70
N PRO A 106 42.90 -10.23 -3.17
CA PRO A 106 44.14 -9.53 -2.88
C PRO A 106 44.24 -9.33 -1.36
N PRO A 107 45.43 -9.52 -0.76
CA PRO A 107 45.61 -9.34 0.67
C PRO A 107 45.31 -7.89 1.04
N ALA A 108 44.82 -7.70 2.27
CA ALA A 108 44.60 -6.38 2.86
C ALA A 108 45.95 -5.65 2.94
N GLY A 109 46.24 -4.86 1.90
CA GLY A 109 47.42 -4.04 1.76
C GLY A 109 47.01 -2.65 1.32
N SER A 110 47.50 -1.65 2.05
CA SER A 110 47.20 -0.23 1.95
C SER A 110 47.27 0.34 0.53
N ALA A 111 46.14 0.86 0.05
CA ALA A 111 46.08 1.86 -1.00
C ALA A 111 45.05 2.92 -0.60
N SER A 112 45.53 4.04 -0.08
CA SER A 112 44.76 5.25 0.18
C SER A 112 44.41 5.93 -1.15
N SER A 113 43.22 5.66 -1.67
CA SER A 113 42.52 6.52 -2.62
C SER A 113 41.02 6.49 -2.31
N GLY A 114 40.54 7.56 -1.64
CA GLY A 114 39.13 7.94 -1.38
C GLY A 114 38.04 6.89 -1.61
N ARG A 115 37.83 5.97 -0.67
CA ARG A 115 36.60 5.16 -0.63
C ARG A 115 35.46 6.08 -0.18
N ARG A 116 34.45 6.25 -1.04
CA ARG A 116 33.26 7.05 -0.70
C ARG A 116 32.57 6.50 0.55
N SER A 117 32.11 7.38 1.43
CA SER A 117 31.31 7.00 2.59
C SER A 117 29.96 6.41 2.16
N GLU A 118 29.27 5.68 3.04
CA GLU A 118 27.94 5.16 2.69
C GLU A 118 26.91 6.29 2.49
N LYS A 119 27.06 7.42 3.21
CA LYS A 119 26.28 8.64 2.96
C LYS A 119 26.51 9.20 1.55
N GLU A 120 27.75 9.27 1.10
CA GLU A 120 28.07 9.72 -0.26
C GLU A 120 27.49 8.77 -1.32
N LYS A 121 27.49 7.46 -1.06
CA LYS A 121 26.85 6.49 -1.97
C LYS A 121 25.35 6.73 -2.10
N ILE A 122 24.66 7.00 -0.99
CA ILE A 122 23.24 7.37 -1.00
C ILE A 122 23.01 8.59 -1.90
N MET A 123 23.77 9.67 -1.71
CA MET A 123 23.62 10.91 -2.48
C MET A 123 23.81 10.69 -3.99
N ASN A 124 24.69 9.77 -4.35
CA ASN A 124 24.97 9.39 -5.73
C ASN A 124 24.04 8.30 -6.27
N SER A 125 22.94 7.96 -5.58
CA SER A 125 22.01 6.88 -5.96
C SER A 125 22.70 5.51 -6.15
N GLN A 126 23.77 5.26 -5.40
CA GLN A 126 24.51 3.99 -5.40
C GLN A 126 24.01 3.06 -4.29
N LEU A 127 24.30 1.77 -4.44
CA LEU A 127 24.05 0.80 -3.38
C LEU A 127 24.93 1.11 -2.16
N TYR A 128 24.32 1.14 -0.98
CA TYR A 128 25.00 1.41 0.29
C TYR A 128 24.69 0.31 1.31
N MET A 129 25.55 0.16 2.32
CA MET A 129 25.38 -0.77 3.42
C MET A 129 24.70 -0.07 4.59
N ALA A 130 23.42 -0.35 4.82
CA ALA A 130 22.68 0.27 5.91
C ALA A 130 23.27 -0.03 7.29
N SER A 131 23.96 -1.16 7.46
CA SER A 131 24.65 -1.56 8.69
C SER A 131 25.91 -0.77 9.01
N ASP A 132 26.29 0.21 8.17
CA ASP A 132 27.43 1.08 8.44
C ASP A 132 27.30 1.77 9.81
N PRO A 133 28.39 1.88 10.60
CA PRO A 133 28.33 2.44 11.95
C PRO A 133 27.83 3.88 11.99
N GLU A 134 28.19 4.72 11.02
CA GLU A 134 27.76 6.12 10.96
C GLU A 134 26.25 6.18 10.72
N LEU A 135 25.77 5.45 9.71
CA LEU A 135 24.35 5.37 9.40
C LEU A 135 23.52 4.76 10.55
N THR A 136 24.10 3.80 11.27
CA THR A 136 23.45 3.16 12.42
C THR A 136 23.31 4.13 13.59
N ALA A 137 24.38 4.83 13.95
CA ALA A 137 24.36 5.85 14.99
C ALA A 137 23.35 6.96 14.67
N ASP A 138 23.27 7.39 13.41
CA ASP A 138 22.30 8.41 12.99
C ASP A 138 20.84 7.97 13.15
N ARG A 139 20.54 6.70 12.82
CA ARG A 139 19.20 6.12 13.00
C ARG A 139 18.85 5.92 14.46
N GLU A 140 19.81 5.51 15.29
CA GLU A 140 19.59 5.37 16.73
C GLU A 140 19.30 6.72 17.39
N ALA A 141 20.04 7.76 17.04
CA ALA A 141 19.78 9.12 17.48
C ALA A 141 18.37 9.61 17.06
N CYS A 142 17.99 9.36 15.80
CA CYS A 142 16.64 9.71 15.31
C CYS A 142 15.55 8.93 16.05
N LYS A 143 15.73 7.61 16.23
CA LYS A 143 14.81 6.74 16.97
C LYS A 143 14.60 7.24 18.39
N ALA A 144 15.67 7.66 19.08
CA ALA A 144 15.57 8.24 20.42
C ALA A 144 14.75 9.54 20.43
N ALA A 145 14.96 10.42 19.45
CA ALA A 145 14.19 11.66 19.31
C ALA A 145 12.71 11.40 19.02
N CYS A 146 12.39 10.50 18.07
CA CYS A 146 11.02 10.06 17.79
C CYS A 146 10.35 9.44 19.03
N PHE A 147 11.07 8.62 19.79
CA PHE A 147 10.56 8.03 21.02
C PHE A 147 10.16 9.09 22.03
N ARG A 148 11.02 10.10 22.26
CA ARG A 148 10.67 11.22 23.16
C ARG A 148 9.42 11.95 22.66
N PHE A 149 9.40 12.36 21.39
CA PHE A 149 8.27 13.06 20.79
C PHE A 149 6.97 12.26 20.94
N ASN A 150 6.98 10.97 20.60
CA ASN A 150 5.78 10.13 20.63
C ASN A 150 5.24 9.93 22.05
N ASN A 151 6.10 9.75 23.05
CA ASN A 151 5.63 9.53 24.43
C ASN A 151 5.11 10.82 25.08
N ILE A 152 5.69 11.97 24.75
CA ILE A 152 5.27 13.24 25.36
C ILE A 152 4.07 13.82 24.61
N ALA A 153 4.12 13.89 23.28
CA ALA A 153 3.10 14.57 22.47
C ALA A 153 1.84 13.73 22.23
N ALA A 154 1.88 12.40 22.39
CA ALA A 154 0.68 11.57 22.29
C ALA A 154 -0.08 11.41 23.63
N ASN A 155 0.49 11.89 24.74
CA ASN A 155 -0.14 11.74 26.04
C ASN A 155 -1.19 12.85 26.26
N PRO A 156 -2.50 12.52 26.32
CA PRO A 156 -3.55 13.53 26.52
C PRO A 156 -3.46 14.22 27.89
N MET A 157 -2.75 13.64 28.85
CA MET A 157 -2.52 14.23 30.18
C MET A 157 -1.32 15.18 30.21
N ASN A 158 -0.44 15.14 29.21
CA ASN A 158 0.69 16.05 29.10
C ASN A 158 0.25 17.24 28.24
N ALA A 159 -0.12 18.35 28.89
CA ALA A 159 -0.35 19.62 28.21
C ALA A 159 0.99 20.19 27.70
N ILE A 160 1.47 19.70 26.55
CA ILE A 160 2.66 20.21 25.90
C ILE A 160 2.34 21.51 25.15
N SER A 161 3.16 22.55 25.37
CA SER A 161 3.00 23.79 24.61
C SER A 161 3.37 23.57 23.13
N PRO A 162 2.77 24.33 22.19
CA PRO A 162 3.17 24.28 20.78
C PRO A 162 4.69 24.54 20.58
N ALA A 163 5.28 25.38 21.43
CA ALA A 163 6.71 25.67 21.39
C ALA A 163 7.58 24.45 21.76
N GLU A 164 7.21 23.71 22.81
CA GLU A 164 7.92 22.48 23.19
C GLU A 164 7.74 21.40 22.13
N LYS A 165 6.52 21.21 21.59
CA LYS A 165 6.28 20.28 20.47
C LYS A 165 7.15 20.64 19.26
N GLY A 166 7.31 21.93 18.97
CA GLY A 166 8.20 22.44 17.92
C GLY A 166 9.69 22.17 18.20
N ARG A 167 10.16 22.32 19.44
CA ARG A 167 11.54 21.96 19.84
C ARG A 167 11.81 20.48 19.65
N MET A 168 10.91 19.62 20.10
CA MET A 168 11.06 18.17 19.93
C MET A 168 11.03 17.75 18.46
N LEU A 169 10.19 18.39 17.64
CA LEU A 169 10.21 18.18 16.20
C LEU A 169 11.54 18.63 15.58
N HIS A 170 12.07 19.77 16.01
CA HIS A 170 13.39 20.23 15.59
C HIS A 170 14.50 19.22 15.93
N ASP A 171 14.45 18.58 17.10
CA ASP A 171 15.38 17.51 17.50
C ASP A 171 15.29 16.26 16.63
N ILE A 172 14.11 15.94 16.08
CA ILE A 172 13.94 14.88 15.10
C ILE A 172 14.57 15.30 13.78
N LEU A 173 14.19 16.48 13.28
CA LEU A 173 14.52 16.94 11.93
C LEU A 173 15.95 17.44 11.78
N ARG A 174 16.64 17.84 12.86
CA ARG A 174 18.05 18.25 12.90
C ARG A 174 18.49 19.01 11.63
N PRO A 175 17.85 20.15 11.30
CA PRO A 175 17.97 20.78 9.98
C PRO A 175 19.40 21.11 9.54
N GLY A 176 20.34 21.27 10.49
CA GLY A 176 21.78 21.32 10.23
C GLY A 176 22.16 22.35 9.16
N GLN A 177 23.27 22.11 8.45
CA GLN A 177 23.62 22.88 7.25
C GLN A 177 22.79 22.48 6.01
N ASN A 178 21.94 21.46 6.13
CA ASN A 178 21.28 20.82 4.99
C ASN A 178 19.99 21.52 4.55
N TRP A 179 19.40 22.36 5.40
CA TRP A 179 18.32 23.30 5.07
C TRP A 179 18.10 24.34 6.20
N THR A 180 17.58 25.51 5.83
CA THR A 180 17.69 26.75 6.62
C THR A 180 17.09 26.69 8.03
N ALA A 181 15.83 26.27 8.16
CA ALA A 181 15.12 26.23 9.45
C ALA A 181 13.80 25.47 9.31
N VAL A 182 13.32 24.85 10.39
CA VAL A 182 11.98 24.26 10.47
C VAL A 182 10.95 25.38 10.66
N PRO A 183 9.99 25.59 9.72
CA PRO A 183 8.91 26.56 9.93
C PRO A 183 8.08 26.27 11.18
N SER A 184 7.77 27.31 11.95
CA SER A 184 6.93 27.23 13.16
C SER A 184 5.46 26.83 12.87
N SER A 185 5.03 26.94 11.61
CA SER A 185 3.68 26.56 11.18
C SER A 185 3.52 25.08 10.82
N ILE A 186 4.56 24.26 10.94
CA ILE A 186 4.45 22.81 10.74
C ILE A 186 3.72 22.18 11.92
N GLN A 187 2.77 21.30 11.61
CA GLN A 187 2.05 20.51 12.59
C GLN A 187 2.27 19.03 12.30
N VAL A 188 2.74 18.30 13.30
CA VAL A 188 2.94 16.84 13.24
C VAL A 188 2.26 16.22 14.42
N ASP A 189 1.35 15.28 14.19
CA ASP A 189 0.68 14.55 15.27
C ASP A 189 1.39 13.26 15.60
N ALA A 190 1.51 13.01 16.90
CA ALA A 190 2.08 11.78 17.40
C ALA A 190 1.07 10.62 17.28
N PRO A 191 1.53 9.38 17.05
CA PRO A 191 2.93 9.02 16.86
C PRO A 191 3.44 9.33 15.44
N PHE A 192 4.69 9.76 15.33
CA PHE A 192 5.42 10.00 14.09
C PHE A 192 6.70 9.16 14.06
N TYR A 193 7.04 8.63 12.87
CA TYR A 193 8.21 7.76 12.69
C TYR A 193 9.04 8.20 11.49
N CYS A 194 10.36 8.29 11.66
CA CYS A 194 11.29 8.42 10.55
C CYS A 194 12.61 7.67 10.80
N SER A 195 13.44 7.54 9.76
CA SER A 195 14.72 6.81 9.85
C SER A 195 15.86 7.70 10.34
N TYR A 196 16.03 8.88 9.75
CA TYR A 196 17.13 9.80 10.03
C TYR A 196 16.64 11.17 10.51
N GLY A 197 15.47 11.61 10.05
CA GLY A 197 14.87 12.91 10.34
C GLY A 197 15.51 14.05 9.55
N PHE A 198 16.85 14.12 9.50
CA PHE A 198 17.59 15.20 8.82
C PHE A 198 17.48 15.22 7.29
N ASN A 199 16.95 14.16 6.69
CA ASN A 199 16.68 14.13 5.25
C ASN A 199 15.26 14.61 4.91
N ILE A 200 14.43 14.91 5.92
CA ILE A 200 13.06 15.40 5.73
C ILE A 200 13.07 16.92 5.72
N ARG A 201 12.62 17.49 4.60
CA ARG A 201 12.49 18.94 4.41
C ARG A 201 11.02 19.29 4.31
N MET A 202 10.56 20.21 5.15
CA MET A 202 9.15 20.60 5.21
C MET A 202 8.96 22.09 4.94
N GLY A 203 7.97 22.40 4.12
CA GLY A 203 7.51 23.77 3.86
C GLY A 203 6.61 24.30 4.96
N LYS A 204 6.19 25.57 4.81
CA LYS A 204 5.26 26.24 5.73
C LYS A 204 3.89 25.56 5.71
N SER A 205 3.24 25.46 6.86
CA SER A 205 1.85 24.97 6.99
C SER A 205 1.66 23.54 6.46
N VAL A 206 2.67 22.69 6.64
CA VAL A 206 2.52 21.24 6.43
C VAL A 206 1.83 20.64 7.64
N LEU A 207 0.83 19.79 7.39
CA LEU A 207 0.16 18.97 8.40
C LEU A 207 0.49 17.50 8.16
N ILE A 208 1.02 16.83 9.17
CA ILE A 208 1.22 15.38 9.19
C ILE A 208 0.38 14.82 10.32
N GLU A 209 -0.66 14.08 9.97
CA GLU A 209 -1.55 13.46 10.96
C GLU A 209 -0.92 12.18 11.53
N PHE A 210 -1.52 11.66 12.60
CA PHE A 210 -0.97 10.59 13.43
C PHE A 210 -0.64 9.30 12.65
N GLY A 211 0.37 8.58 13.12
CA GLY A 211 0.78 7.27 12.60
C GLY A 211 1.57 7.31 11.29
N CYS A 212 1.94 8.50 10.80
CA CYS A 212 2.75 8.61 9.58
C CYS A 212 4.17 8.05 9.76
N THR A 213 4.68 7.41 8.72
CA THR A 213 6.04 6.83 8.67
C THR A 213 6.80 7.33 7.45
N ILE A 214 7.96 7.96 7.64
CA ILE A 214 8.82 8.47 6.57
C ILE A 214 10.20 7.79 6.66
N LEU A 215 10.45 6.82 5.79
CA LEU A 215 11.79 6.23 5.65
C LEU A 215 12.63 7.12 4.74
N ASP A 216 13.35 8.05 5.35
CA ASP A 216 14.14 9.12 4.73
C ASP A 216 15.63 8.74 4.58
N SER A 217 15.92 7.56 4.03
CA SER A 217 17.30 7.19 3.66
C SER A 217 17.87 8.09 2.56
N CYS A 218 17.01 8.68 1.72
CA CYS A 218 17.36 9.80 0.84
C CYS A 218 16.42 10.99 1.15
N VAL A 219 16.70 12.15 0.54
CA VAL A 219 15.95 13.39 0.77
C VAL A 219 14.46 13.19 0.47
N VAL A 220 13.61 13.55 1.44
CA VAL A 220 12.16 13.63 1.30
C VAL A 220 11.75 15.08 1.46
N THR A 221 11.22 15.68 0.40
CA THR A 221 10.76 17.07 0.39
C THR A 221 9.24 17.11 0.41
N ILE A 222 8.66 17.70 1.43
CA ILE A 222 7.21 17.96 1.56
C ILE A 222 7.02 19.46 1.55
N LYS A 223 6.48 20.00 0.46
CA LYS A 223 6.38 21.45 0.30
C LYS A 223 5.14 22.04 1.00
N ALA A 224 5.04 23.36 0.97
CA ALA A 224 4.09 24.13 1.76
C ALA A 224 2.63 23.73 1.55
N ARG A 225 1.81 23.88 2.60
CA ARG A 225 0.35 23.62 2.60
C ARG A 225 -0.03 22.20 2.17
N THR A 226 0.86 21.24 2.41
CA THR A 226 0.62 19.83 2.10
C THR A 226 0.09 19.11 3.34
N ILE A 227 -0.89 18.23 3.12
CA ILE A 227 -1.52 17.43 4.18
C ILE A 227 -1.22 15.94 3.95
N LEU A 228 -0.65 15.28 4.96
CA LEU A 228 -0.49 13.83 5.02
C LEU A 228 -1.47 13.30 6.06
N SER A 229 -2.52 12.64 5.58
CA SER A 229 -3.55 12.07 6.47
C SER A 229 -3.07 10.81 7.21
N PRO A 230 -3.83 10.29 8.19
CA PRO A 230 -3.27 9.36 9.15
C PRO A 230 -2.70 8.10 8.51
N GLY A 231 -1.59 7.64 9.05
CA GLY A 231 -0.97 6.38 8.63
C GLY A 231 -0.32 6.39 7.25
N CYS A 232 -0.10 7.56 6.64
CA CYS A 232 0.66 7.71 5.39
C CYS A 232 2.09 7.19 5.53
N LYS A 233 2.64 6.66 4.43
CA LYS A 233 3.93 5.98 4.36
C LYS A 233 4.75 6.52 3.20
N ILE A 234 5.90 7.11 3.47
CA ILE A 234 6.81 7.61 2.43
C ILE A 234 8.10 6.81 2.50
N TYR A 235 8.44 6.08 1.44
CA TYR A 235 9.54 5.12 1.42
C TYR A 235 10.59 5.49 0.38
N SER A 236 11.61 6.26 0.78
CA SER A 236 12.74 6.58 -0.12
C SER A 236 13.63 5.36 -0.39
N ALA A 237 13.77 4.45 0.59
CA ALA A 237 14.61 3.27 0.51
C ALA A 237 13.95 2.10 -0.23
N THR A 238 14.77 1.27 -0.87
CA THR A 238 14.39 0.00 -1.48
C THR A 238 15.57 -0.97 -1.48
N HIS A 239 15.30 -2.25 -1.74
CA HIS A 239 16.30 -3.31 -1.79
C HIS A 239 16.44 -3.88 -3.19
N PRO A 240 17.61 -4.47 -3.52
CA PRO A 240 17.74 -5.32 -4.69
C PRO A 240 16.63 -6.37 -4.76
N ILE A 241 16.00 -6.52 -5.92
CA ILE A 241 14.94 -7.52 -6.14
C ILE A 241 15.52 -8.94 -6.08
N HIS A 242 16.74 -9.12 -6.61
CA HIS A 242 17.39 -10.42 -6.66
C HIS A 242 17.86 -10.86 -5.26
N PRO A 243 17.41 -12.00 -4.73
CA PRO A 243 17.64 -12.39 -3.33
C PRO A 243 19.12 -12.53 -2.97
N ARG A 244 19.95 -13.07 -3.88
CA ARG A 244 21.41 -13.17 -3.66
C ARG A 244 22.08 -11.79 -3.53
N LYS A 245 21.59 -10.78 -4.25
CA LYS A 245 22.10 -9.41 -4.14
C LYS A 245 21.56 -8.75 -2.87
N ARG A 246 20.29 -8.98 -2.54
CA ARG A 246 19.65 -8.45 -1.33
C ARG A 246 20.28 -8.97 -0.04
N ASN A 247 20.71 -10.24 -0.01
CA ASN A 247 21.41 -10.87 1.12
C ASN A 247 20.77 -10.61 2.51
N GLY A 248 19.44 -10.52 2.57
CA GLY A 248 18.70 -10.21 3.80
C GLY A 248 19.17 -8.91 4.46
N ALA A 249 19.34 -8.93 5.78
CA ALA A 249 19.83 -7.78 6.55
C ALA A 249 21.33 -7.49 6.38
N ARG A 250 22.07 -8.34 5.66
CA ARG A 250 23.52 -8.20 5.43
C ARG A 250 23.85 -7.67 4.04
N GLY A 251 22.84 -7.36 3.22
CA GLY A 251 23.06 -6.84 1.89
C GLY A 251 22.84 -5.35 1.77
N PRO A 252 23.15 -4.79 0.60
CA PRO A 252 23.01 -3.37 0.37
C PRO A 252 21.55 -2.97 0.11
N GLU A 253 21.33 -1.68 0.25
CA GLU A 253 20.09 -0.98 -0.07
C GLU A 253 20.36 0.13 -1.08
N SER A 254 19.30 0.69 -1.64
CA SER A 254 19.37 1.92 -2.44
C SER A 254 18.25 2.83 -2.00
N ALA A 255 18.44 4.14 -2.14
CA ALA A 255 17.39 5.10 -1.85
C ALA A 255 17.26 6.10 -3.00
N LYS A 256 16.05 6.62 -3.19
CA LYS A 256 15.74 7.65 -4.18
C LYS A 256 14.91 8.75 -3.53
N PRO A 257 15.11 10.02 -3.91
CA PRO A 257 14.42 11.13 -3.29
C PRO A 257 12.91 11.05 -3.56
N VAL A 258 12.11 11.66 -2.67
CA VAL A 258 10.67 11.83 -2.87
C VAL A 258 10.35 13.32 -2.77
N THR A 259 9.55 13.82 -3.70
CA THR A 259 9.09 15.22 -3.68
C THR A 259 7.58 15.25 -3.68
N ILE A 260 6.99 15.87 -2.66
CA ILE A 260 5.57 16.20 -2.61
C ILE A 260 5.49 17.71 -2.73
N ALA A 261 4.95 18.18 -3.86
CA ALA A 261 4.84 19.60 -4.16
C ALA A 261 3.81 20.31 -3.28
N GLU A 262 3.70 21.62 -3.42
CA GLU A 262 2.80 22.46 -2.63
C GLU A 262 1.34 22.03 -2.82
N ASP A 263 0.49 22.33 -1.82
CA ASP A 263 -0.97 22.19 -1.90
C ASP A 263 -1.46 20.75 -2.13
N CYS A 264 -0.64 19.74 -1.87
CA CYS A 264 -1.06 18.34 -2.07
C CYS A 264 -1.83 17.81 -0.85
N TRP A 265 -2.75 16.88 -1.10
CA TRP A 265 -3.42 16.12 -0.05
C TRP A 265 -3.27 14.62 -0.28
N LEU A 266 -2.65 13.93 0.67
CA LEU A 266 -2.54 12.47 0.67
C LEU A 266 -3.53 11.93 1.70
N GLY A 267 -4.57 11.23 1.23
CA GLY A 267 -5.55 10.59 2.09
C GLY A 267 -4.95 9.49 2.99
N GLY A 268 -5.72 9.05 3.99
CA GLY A 268 -5.24 8.10 4.99
C GLY A 268 -4.65 6.83 4.38
N HIS A 269 -3.58 6.32 5.00
CA HIS A 269 -2.88 5.09 4.59
C HIS A 269 -2.31 5.08 3.16
N VAL A 270 -2.09 6.23 2.54
CA VAL A 270 -1.35 6.31 1.27
C VAL A 270 0.10 5.85 1.44
N THR A 271 0.62 5.12 0.44
CA THR A 271 2.04 4.73 0.37
C THR A 271 2.69 5.35 -0.87
N VAL A 272 3.81 6.04 -0.68
CA VAL A 272 4.62 6.65 -1.77
C VAL A 272 5.98 5.98 -1.82
N LEU A 273 6.37 5.50 -3.00
CA LEU A 273 7.68 4.86 -3.21
C LEU A 273 8.78 5.86 -3.57
N GLY A 274 10.04 5.44 -3.45
CA GLY A 274 11.21 6.28 -3.71
C GLY A 274 11.37 6.66 -5.18
N GLY A 275 11.81 7.88 -5.43
CA GLY A 275 12.01 8.42 -6.78
C GLY A 275 10.75 9.04 -7.38
N ILE A 276 9.73 9.30 -6.57
CA ILE A 276 8.43 9.79 -7.02
C ILE A 276 8.26 11.29 -6.71
N THR A 277 7.72 12.01 -7.69
CA THR A 277 7.22 13.38 -7.53
C THR A 277 5.70 13.39 -7.56
N ILE A 278 5.07 13.94 -6.52
CA ILE A 278 3.65 14.28 -6.50
C ILE A 278 3.52 15.76 -6.88
N GLY A 279 2.91 16.02 -8.04
CA GLY A 279 2.76 17.35 -8.60
C GLY A 279 1.83 18.25 -7.78
N LYS A 280 2.05 19.56 -7.89
CA LYS A 280 1.36 20.60 -7.11
C LYS A 280 -0.16 20.42 -7.11
N GLY A 281 -0.79 20.63 -5.96
CA GLY A 281 -2.24 20.64 -5.82
C GLY A 281 -2.89 19.27 -5.93
N SER A 282 -2.13 18.17 -6.10
CA SER A 282 -2.73 16.86 -6.38
C SER A 282 -3.33 16.20 -5.15
N VAL A 283 -4.35 15.39 -5.37
CA VAL A 283 -5.00 14.57 -4.34
C VAL A 283 -4.68 13.10 -4.59
N VAL A 284 -4.21 12.40 -3.55
CA VAL A 284 -4.02 10.96 -3.56
C VAL A 284 -5.07 10.34 -2.65
N SER A 285 -6.03 9.60 -3.21
CA SER A 285 -7.10 8.99 -2.43
C SER A 285 -6.57 7.98 -1.41
N ALA A 286 -7.28 7.82 -0.30
CA ALA A 286 -6.91 6.95 0.81
C ALA A 286 -6.58 5.50 0.34
N GLY A 287 -5.58 4.89 0.98
CA GLY A 287 -5.13 3.53 0.71
C GLY A 287 -4.38 3.31 -0.61
N SER A 288 -4.10 4.39 -1.36
CA SER A 288 -3.43 4.27 -2.66
C SER A 288 -1.93 3.98 -2.52
N VAL A 289 -1.36 3.30 -3.52
CA VAL A 289 0.09 3.02 -3.62
C VAL A 289 0.66 3.73 -4.84
N VAL A 290 1.41 4.81 -4.60
CA VAL A 290 1.99 5.67 -5.63
C VAL A 290 3.32 5.09 -6.09
N THR A 291 3.31 4.52 -7.30
CA THR A 291 4.48 3.84 -7.91
C THR A 291 5.08 4.61 -9.09
N ARG A 292 4.52 5.78 -9.44
CA ARG A 292 4.92 6.65 -10.55
C ARG A 292 4.59 8.10 -10.18
N ASP A 293 5.24 9.04 -10.85
CA ASP A 293 4.96 10.47 -10.68
C ASP A 293 3.48 10.78 -10.91
N VAL A 294 2.98 11.73 -10.13
CA VAL A 294 1.60 12.21 -10.20
C VAL A 294 1.61 13.59 -10.86
N PRO A 295 0.92 13.77 -12.00
CA PRO A 295 0.81 15.08 -12.63
C PRO A 295 0.13 16.10 -11.70
N PRO A 296 0.51 17.39 -11.74
CA PRO A 296 -0.12 18.44 -10.95
C PRO A 296 -1.64 18.51 -11.16
N PHE A 297 -2.36 18.95 -10.12
CA PHE A 297 -3.80 19.18 -10.13
C PHE A 297 -4.65 17.98 -10.56
N THR A 298 -4.18 16.76 -10.26
CA THR A 298 -4.93 15.53 -10.53
C THR A 298 -5.37 14.84 -9.25
N VAL A 299 -6.45 14.06 -9.36
CA VAL A 299 -6.84 13.08 -8.34
C VAL A 299 -6.36 11.71 -8.81
N VAL A 300 -5.56 11.03 -8.00
CA VAL A 300 -5.11 9.66 -8.25
C VAL A 300 -5.64 8.71 -7.19
N ALA A 301 -5.98 7.49 -7.59
CA ALA A 301 -6.47 6.46 -6.67
C ALA A 301 -5.99 5.05 -7.06
N GLY A 302 -5.96 4.15 -6.07
CA GLY A 302 -5.81 2.71 -6.25
C GLY A 302 -4.42 2.16 -5.94
N ASN A 303 -4.29 0.84 -6.09
CA ASN A 303 -3.05 0.11 -5.92
C ASN A 303 -2.80 -0.79 -7.15
N PRO A 304 -1.89 -0.39 -8.07
CA PRO A 304 -1.11 0.86 -8.05
C PRO A 304 -1.96 2.09 -8.45
N ALA A 305 -1.61 3.27 -7.92
CA ALA A 305 -2.36 4.51 -8.13
C ALA A 305 -2.39 4.95 -9.60
N ARG A 306 -3.54 5.42 -10.07
CA ARG A 306 -3.75 5.97 -11.43
C ARG A 306 -4.57 7.25 -11.36
N VAL A 307 -4.35 8.13 -12.34
CA VAL A 307 -5.19 9.32 -12.52
C VAL A 307 -6.64 8.88 -12.73
N VAL A 308 -7.52 9.44 -11.91
CA VAL A 308 -8.98 9.26 -11.97
C VAL A 308 -9.60 10.41 -12.75
N ARG A 309 -9.19 11.65 -12.42
CA ARG A 309 -9.67 12.89 -13.03
C ARG A 309 -8.73 14.06 -12.73
N GLY A 310 -8.89 15.18 -13.42
CA GLY A 310 -8.40 16.48 -12.98
C GLY A 310 -9.23 17.04 -11.82
N ILE A 311 -8.62 17.92 -11.02
CA ILE A 311 -9.30 18.56 -9.89
C ILE A 311 -10.39 19.51 -10.37
N TYR A 312 -10.13 20.27 -11.44
CA TYR A 312 -11.03 21.29 -11.99
C TYR A 312 -12.06 20.75 -12.97
N ASP A 313 -12.07 19.45 -13.24
CA ASP A 313 -12.90 18.89 -14.31
C ASP A 313 -14.40 18.88 -13.98
N ASN A 314 -14.84 19.10 -12.72
CA ASN A 314 -16.25 18.98 -12.33
C ASN A 314 -16.75 19.92 -11.20
N GLY A 315 -16.00 20.94 -10.76
CA GLY A 315 -16.49 21.90 -9.74
C GLY A 315 -16.91 21.28 -8.38
N VAL A 316 -16.45 20.07 -8.06
CA VAL A 316 -16.77 19.39 -6.80
C VAL A 316 -15.59 19.54 -5.84
N ASP A 317 -15.83 20.16 -4.69
CA ASP A 317 -14.82 20.44 -3.67
C ASP A 317 -14.44 19.21 -2.82
N HIS A 318 -15.15 18.08 -2.91
CA HIS A 318 -14.94 16.87 -2.11
C HIS A 318 -15.12 15.56 -2.89
#